data_AF-A0A6A9UZJ2-F1
#
_entry.id   AF-A0A6A9UZJ2-F1
#
_cell.length_a   1.000
_cell.length_b   1.000
_cell.length_c   1.000
_cell.angle_alpha   90.00
_cell.angle_beta   90.00
_cell.angle_gamma   90.00
#
_symmetry.space_group_name_H-M   'P 1'
#
loop_
_entity.id
_entity.type
_entity.pdbx_description
1 polymer ?
#
loop_
_entity_poly.entity_id
_entity_poly.type
_entity_poly.pdbx_seq_one_letter_code
_entity_poly.pdbx_strand_id
1 'polypeptide(L)'
;MTLTLDEVRNTKFHMARRAGYEVTDVDLFVDRVEASFAQLVEENQMLKRQIEALKASQGDSPVSTEEDGSDDTIRQPAPAAVQPEAAAPQVATAAAGEGAERIVVTTGAEASPAVVRLVQLATEQAESLLGEAQAEARRTREDAQNEAKQTVDQARREAHEITTDARTKAERVESEARVNAERVRNEAAAKASDVEREAAERRTALFTELEQERDTLKASVRELREFEAEYRRTFTQQLQEQLDRVTGSTAEPSGSPVLLDEDADDDAEDESPAGRRGHEQPSSTPRLDALIRDNS
;
A
#
# COMPACT_ATOMS: atom_id res chain seq x y z
N MET A 1 14.22 -28.80 -0.18
CA MET A 1 12.91 -28.45 0.39
C MET A 1 12.85 -26.94 0.56
N THR A 2 12.14 -26.25 -0.33
CA THR A 2 12.03 -24.79 -0.34
C THR A 2 10.64 -24.40 0.14
N LEU A 3 10.55 -23.41 1.03
CA LEU A 3 9.25 -22.94 1.51
C LEU A 3 8.37 -22.49 0.34
N THR A 4 7.10 -22.88 0.37
CA THR A 4 6.10 -22.36 -0.57
C THR A 4 5.61 -20.98 -0.12
N LEU A 5 5.02 -20.21 -1.05
CA LEU A 5 4.48 -18.88 -0.74
C LEU A 5 3.46 -18.92 0.41
N ASP A 6 2.66 -19.98 0.46
CA ASP A 6 1.67 -20.22 1.49
C ASP A 6 2.31 -20.59 2.84
N GLU A 7 3.45 -21.25 2.85
CA GLU A 7 4.19 -21.58 4.07
C GLU A 7 4.79 -20.33 4.72
N VAL A 8 5.34 -19.40 3.94
CA VAL A 8 5.85 -18.13 4.46
C VAL A 8 4.73 -17.30 5.06
N ARG A 9 3.56 -17.24 4.41
CA ARG A 9 2.37 -16.54 4.92
C ARG A 9 1.83 -17.11 6.23
N ASN A 10 1.94 -18.42 6.42
CA ASN A 10 1.41 -19.08 7.61
C ASN A 10 2.43 -19.17 8.75
N THR A 11 3.66 -18.70 8.55
CA THR A 11 4.64 -18.61 9.63
C THR A 11 4.29 -17.47 10.58
N LYS A 12 3.97 -17.84 11.83
CA LYS A 12 3.69 -16.89 12.90
C LYS A 12 4.89 -16.76 13.82
N PHE A 13 5.50 -15.58 13.86
CA PHE A 13 6.60 -15.29 14.78
C PHE A 13 6.07 -14.96 16.18
N HIS A 14 6.69 -15.52 17.21
CA HIS A 14 6.34 -15.22 18.60
C HIS A 14 7.08 -13.97 19.10
N MET A 15 6.37 -13.04 19.76
CA MET A 15 7.00 -11.84 20.35
C MET A 15 8.00 -12.23 21.45
N ALA A 16 9.27 -11.86 21.26
CA ALA A 16 10.30 -12.01 22.28
C ALA A 16 10.18 -10.89 23.34
N ARG A 17 10.03 -11.25 24.62
CA ARG A 17 9.73 -10.31 25.73
C ARG A 17 10.81 -9.27 26.07
N ARG A 18 11.93 -9.17 25.35
CA ARG A 18 13.05 -8.28 25.77
C ARG A 18 13.99 -7.73 24.70
N ALA A 19 14.02 -8.28 23.49
CA ALA A 19 14.77 -7.74 22.33
C ALA A 19 14.34 -8.53 21.08
N GLY A 20 13.12 -8.28 20.60
CA GLY A 20 12.59 -8.88 19.37
C GLY A 20 12.63 -7.90 18.21
N TYR A 21 12.57 -8.41 16.98
CA TYR A 21 12.23 -7.60 15.82
C TYR A 21 10.80 -7.04 15.99
N GLU A 22 10.60 -5.79 15.58
CA GLU A 22 9.28 -5.16 15.60
C GLU A 22 8.32 -5.92 14.69
N VAL A 23 7.10 -6.18 15.17
CA VAL A 23 6.10 -6.99 14.46
C VAL A 23 5.79 -6.36 13.10
N THR A 24 5.67 -5.03 13.06
CA THR A 24 5.39 -4.28 11.84
C THR A 24 6.54 -4.36 10.82
N ASP A 25 7.79 -4.35 11.27
CA ASP A 25 8.94 -4.45 10.37
C ASP A 25 9.09 -5.87 9.79
N VAL A 26 8.74 -6.88 10.57
CA VAL A 26 8.70 -8.28 10.12
C VAL A 26 7.58 -8.48 9.10
N ASP A 27 6.38 -7.92 9.33
CA ASP A 27 5.27 -8.01 8.38
C ASP A 27 5.62 -7.32 7.05
N LEU A 28 6.19 -6.11 7.09
CA LEU A 28 6.65 -5.39 5.89
C LEU A 28 7.74 -6.15 5.12
N PHE A 29 8.63 -6.84 5.83
CA PHE A 29 9.65 -7.68 5.21
C PHE A 29 9.03 -8.92 4.55
N VAL A 30 8.05 -9.55 5.20
CA VAL A 30 7.31 -10.70 4.65
C VAL A 30 6.56 -10.32 3.38
N ASP A 31 5.90 -9.16 3.35
CA ASP A 31 5.22 -8.64 2.14
C ASP A 31 6.21 -8.43 0.98
N ARG A 32 7.41 -7.92 1.27
CA ARG A 32 8.46 -7.71 0.26
C ARG A 32 9.03 -9.02 -0.26
N VAL A 33 9.18 -10.02 0.60
CA VAL A 33 9.60 -11.37 0.22
C VAL A 33 8.52 -12.03 -0.64
N GLU A 34 7.23 -11.85 -0.32
CA GLU A 34 6.11 -12.35 -1.12
C GLU A 34 6.14 -11.78 -2.54
N ALA A 35 6.26 -10.46 -2.67
CA ALA A 35 6.33 -9.80 -3.96
C ALA A 35 7.53 -10.28 -4.80
N SER A 36 8.71 -10.41 -4.18
CA SER A 36 9.91 -10.89 -4.85
C SER A 36 9.81 -12.36 -5.26
N PHE A 37 9.16 -13.20 -4.44
CA PHE A 37 9.01 -14.61 -4.74
C PHE A 37 7.97 -14.85 -5.85
N ALA A 38 6.87 -14.10 -5.85
CA ALA A 38 5.89 -14.11 -6.94
C ALA A 38 6.54 -13.73 -8.27
N GLN A 39 7.36 -12.67 -8.28
CA GLN A 39 8.14 -12.26 -9.45
C GLN A 39 9.09 -13.39 -9.91
N LEU A 40 9.81 -14.01 -8.98
CA LEU A 40 10.76 -15.09 -9.31
C LEU A 40 10.05 -16.34 -9.87
N VAL A 41 8.83 -16.64 -9.40
CA VAL A 41 8.00 -17.72 -9.94
C VAL A 41 7.54 -17.39 -11.35
N GLU A 42 7.09 -16.16 -11.60
CA GLU A 42 6.70 -15.70 -12.94
C GLU A 42 7.89 -15.75 -13.92
N GLU A 43 9.05 -15.26 -13.51
CA GLU A 43 10.29 -15.34 -14.30
C GLU A 43 10.69 -16.80 -14.57
N ASN A 44 10.59 -17.70 -13.60
CA ASN A 44 10.84 -19.13 -13.82
C ASN A 44 9.85 -19.74 -14.81
N GLN A 45 8.56 -19.38 -14.74
CA GLN A 45 7.58 -19.85 -15.71
C GLN A 45 7.86 -19.29 -17.11
N MET A 46 8.25 -18.01 -17.20
CA MET A 46 8.62 -17.37 -18.46
C MET A 46 9.86 -18.03 -19.07
N LEU A 47 10.91 -18.26 -18.28
CA LEU A 47 12.13 -18.94 -18.71
C LEU A 47 11.86 -20.38 -19.12
N LYS A 48 11.01 -21.11 -18.39
CA LYS A 48 10.60 -22.47 -18.78
C LYS A 48 9.86 -22.46 -20.12
N ARG A 49 8.94 -21.51 -20.35
CA ARG A 49 8.26 -21.34 -21.64
C ARG A 49 9.23 -20.97 -22.75
N GLN A 50 10.25 -20.15 -22.48
CA GLN A 50 11.29 -19.81 -23.45
C GLN A 50 12.15 -21.04 -23.79
N ILE A 51 12.55 -21.83 -22.81
CA ILE A 51 13.28 -23.09 -23.04
C ILE A 51 12.43 -24.06 -23.83
N GLU A 52 11.15 -24.20 -23.51
CA GLU A 52 10.23 -25.07 -24.24
C GLU A 52 10.04 -24.60 -25.69
N ALA A 53 9.91 -23.30 -25.93
CA ALA A 53 9.83 -22.72 -27.27
C ALA A 53 11.15 -22.89 -28.05
N LEU A 54 12.30 -22.72 -27.40
CA LEU A 54 13.61 -22.96 -28.00
C LEU A 54 13.83 -24.44 -28.29
N LYS A 55 13.42 -25.34 -27.40
CA LYS A 55 13.50 -26.79 -27.58
C LYS A 55 12.56 -27.28 -28.69
N ALA A 56 11.38 -26.66 -28.82
CA ALA A 56 10.45 -26.91 -29.93
C ALA A 56 10.97 -26.35 -31.27
N SER A 57 11.66 -25.20 -31.25
CA SER A 57 12.34 -24.63 -32.41
C SER A 57 13.63 -25.38 -32.79
N GLN A 58 14.25 -26.05 -31.82
CA GLN A 58 15.45 -26.86 -31.97
C GLN A 58 15.08 -28.35 -32.09
N GLY A 59 14.11 -28.63 -32.97
CA GLY A 59 13.56 -29.96 -33.16
C GLY A 59 14.62 -31.04 -33.43
N ASP A 60 14.57 -32.06 -32.57
CA ASP A 60 14.99 -33.45 -32.75
C ASP A 60 16.48 -33.78 -32.90
N SER A 61 17.10 -34.10 -31.76
CA SER A 61 18.12 -35.15 -31.69
C SER A 61 17.79 -36.03 -30.47
N PRO A 62 17.45 -37.31 -30.66
CA PRO A 62 17.08 -38.17 -29.56
C PRO A 62 18.34 -38.75 -28.92
N VAL A 63 18.63 -38.37 -27.69
CA VAL A 63 19.38 -39.23 -26.76
C VAL A 63 18.67 -39.21 -25.41
N SER A 64 18.09 -40.37 -25.11
CA SER A 64 17.78 -41.06 -23.86
C SER A 64 17.74 -40.30 -22.51
N THR A 65 16.62 -40.53 -21.80
CA THR A 65 16.49 -41.04 -20.41
C THR A 65 17.80 -41.15 -19.59
N GLU A 66 17.90 -40.75 -18.32
CA GLU A 66 17.07 -41.08 -17.15
C GLU A 66 17.63 -40.31 -15.90
N GLU A 67 16.76 -40.06 -14.89
CA GLU A 67 16.99 -40.07 -13.40
C GLU A 67 18.07 -39.14 -12.76
N ASP A 68 17.66 -38.20 -11.90
CA ASP A 68 17.46 -38.29 -10.43
C ASP A 68 18.75 -38.24 -9.60
N GLY A 69 18.74 -37.45 -8.51
CA GLY A 69 19.70 -37.59 -7.41
C GLY A 69 20.71 -36.45 -7.16
N SER A 70 20.36 -35.61 -6.18
CA SER A 70 21.18 -35.12 -5.05
C SER A 70 22.33 -34.09 -5.21
N ASP A 71 22.34 -33.21 -4.19
CA ASP A 71 23.46 -32.45 -3.57
C ASP A 71 24.13 -31.35 -4.39
N ASP A 72 23.86 -30.08 -4.06
CA ASP A 72 24.54 -29.27 -3.04
C ASP A 72 26.02 -29.04 -3.35
N THR A 73 26.36 -27.78 -3.66
CA THR A 73 27.61 -27.07 -3.31
C THR A 73 27.82 -25.92 -4.28
N ILE A 74 27.59 -24.71 -3.75
CA ILE A 74 28.35 -23.47 -3.97
C ILE A 74 29.01 -23.30 -5.34
N ARG A 75 28.46 -22.39 -6.16
CA ARG A 75 29.31 -21.48 -6.94
C ARG A 75 28.65 -20.15 -7.26
N GLN A 76 29.01 -19.18 -6.41
CA GLN A 76 28.98 -17.74 -6.61
C GLN A 76 29.42 -17.33 -8.04
N PRO A 77 28.72 -16.42 -8.74
CA PRO A 77 29.29 -15.69 -9.86
C PRO A 77 29.69 -14.29 -9.38
N ALA A 78 31.01 -14.05 -9.32
CA ALA A 78 31.58 -12.72 -9.34
C ALA A 78 32.65 -12.68 -10.46
N PRO A 79 32.89 -11.50 -11.06
CA PRO A 79 33.25 -11.37 -12.47
C PRO A 79 34.77 -11.36 -12.69
N ALA A 80 35.23 -11.96 -13.78
CA ALA A 80 36.57 -11.71 -14.31
C ALA A 80 36.52 -11.55 -15.83
N ALA A 81 36.82 -10.31 -16.20
CA ALA A 81 37.11 -9.76 -17.50
C ALA A 81 38.05 -10.61 -18.39
N VAL A 82 37.70 -10.66 -19.68
CA VAL A 82 38.54 -10.75 -20.90
C VAL A 82 39.78 -11.64 -20.92
N GLN A 83 39.75 -12.63 -21.81
CA GLN A 83 40.77 -12.80 -22.87
C GLN A 83 40.16 -13.51 -24.09
N PRO A 84 40.52 -13.08 -25.33
CA PRO A 84 39.90 -13.54 -26.57
C PRO A 84 40.39 -14.92 -27.00
N GLU A 85 39.41 -15.72 -27.41
CA GLU A 85 39.51 -17.03 -28.01
C GLU A 85 40.16 -16.94 -29.40
N ALA A 86 41.35 -17.53 -29.53
CA ALA A 86 41.95 -17.85 -30.81
C ALA A 86 41.27 -19.11 -31.37
N ALA A 87 40.16 -18.93 -32.08
CA ALA A 87 39.54 -19.97 -32.88
C ALA A 87 40.31 -20.14 -34.21
N ALA A 88 41.13 -21.18 -34.27
CA ALA A 88 41.60 -21.74 -35.53
C ALA A 88 40.46 -22.51 -36.21
N PRO A 89 40.16 -22.27 -37.50
CA PRO A 89 39.22 -23.12 -38.23
C PRO A 89 39.88 -24.45 -38.58
N GLN A 90 39.39 -25.53 -37.96
CA GLN A 90 39.65 -26.91 -38.40
C GLN A 90 38.91 -27.17 -39.71
N VAL A 91 39.66 -27.36 -40.78
CA VAL A 91 39.18 -27.84 -42.07
C VAL A 91 39.07 -29.37 -42.01
N ALA A 92 37.84 -29.87 -42.07
CA ALA A 92 37.58 -31.29 -42.26
C ALA A 92 38.02 -31.71 -43.67
N THR A 93 39.03 -32.56 -43.75
CA THR A 93 39.44 -33.25 -44.96
C THR A 93 38.49 -34.42 -45.22
N ALA A 94 37.54 -34.20 -46.13
CA ALA A 94 36.77 -35.26 -46.75
C ALA A 94 37.67 -36.00 -47.75
N ALA A 95 37.84 -37.29 -47.51
CA ALA A 95 38.44 -38.23 -48.43
C ALA A 95 37.56 -38.34 -49.69
N ALA A 96 38.14 -37.98 -50.84
CA ALA A 96 37.58 -38.22 -52.16
C ALA A 96 38.71 -38.69 -53.09
N GLY A 97 38.54 -39.90 -53.61
CA GLY A 97 39.02 -40.32 -54.94
C GLY A 97 40.52 -40.42 -55.16
N GLU A 98 41.05 -41.63 -55.00
CA GLU A 98 42.18 -42.11 -55.80
C GLU A 98 41.92 -41.88 -57.30
N GLY A 99 42.90 -41.32 -58.01
CA GLY A 99 42.89 -41.24 -59.48
C GLY A 99 43.29 -39.89 -60.07
N ALA A 100 44.46 -39.35 -59.71
CA ALA A 100 45.09 -38.27 -60.46
C ALA A 100 46.52 -38.68 -60.83
N GLU A 101 46.66 -39.26 -62.03
CA GLU A 101 47.95 -39.45 -62.67
C GLU A 101 48.65 -38.10 -62.81
N ARG A 102 49.80 -37.98 -62.15
CA ARG A 102 50.70 -36.85 -62.28
C ARG A 102 51.41 -36.95 -63.62
N ILE A 103 50.88 -36.31 -64.66
CA ILE A 103 51.61 -36.09 -65.91
C ILE A 103 52.67 -35.01 -65.65
N VAL A 104 53.89 -35.44 -65.36
CA VAL A 104 55.07 -34.59 -65.30
C VAL A 104 55.50 -34.30 -66.73
N VAL A 105 55.23 -33.08 -67.23
CA VAL A 105 55.80 -32.60 -68.50
C VAL A 105 57.24 -32.19 -68.21
N THR A 106 58.17 -33.13 -68.38
CA THR A 106 59.60 -32.84 -68.42
C THR A 106 59.91 -32.04 -69.68
N THR A 107 60.36 -30.80 -69.48
CA THR A 107 61.21 -29.96 -70.35
C THR A 107 61.16 -30.19 -71.86
N GLY A 108 60.76 -29.12 -72.55
CA GLY A 108 60.74 -29.01 -74.00
C GLY A 108 62.10 -29.22 -74.67
N ALA A 109 62.03 -29.94 -75.77
CA ALA A 109 62.84 -29.67 -76.97
C ALA A 109 62.07 -30.00 -78.26
N GLU A 110 60.96 -30.76 -78.21
CA GLU A 110 60.15 -31.08 -79.40
C GLU A 110 58.63 -31.07 -79.10
N ALA A 111 58.11 -29.95 -78.60
CA ALA A 111 56.66 -29.74 -78.56
C ALA A 111 56.15 -29.46 -79.97
N SER A 112 55.43 -30.41 -80.56
CA SER A 112 54.74 -30.22 -81.84
C SER A 112 53.89 -28.93 -81.82
N PRO A 113 53.82 -28.15 -82.91
CA PRO A 113 53.14 -26.84 -82.96
C PRO A 113 51.64 -26.89 -82.56
N ALA A 114 51.04 -28.08 -82.55
CA ALA A 114 49.70 -28.33 -82.05
C ALA A 114 49.56 -28.22 -80.52
N VAL A 115 50.57 -28.63 -79.75
CA VAL A 115 50.54 -28.61 -78.27
C VAL A 115 50.66 -27.18 -77.75
N VAL A 116 51.52 -26.37 -78.36
CA VAL A 116 51.66 -24.95 -78.02
C VAL A 116 50.35 -24.19 -78.27
N ARG A 117 49.67 -24.47 -79.40
CA ARG A 117 48.33 -23.90 -79.68
C ARG A 117 47.27 -24.33 -78.68
N LEU A 118 47.32 -25.58 -78.21
CA LEU A 118 46.35 -26.08 -77.22
C LEU A 118 46.59 -25.43 -75.85
N VAL A 119 47.85 -25.29 -75.43
CA VAL A 119 48.20 -24.53 -74.22
C VAL A 119 47.77 -23.08 -74.35
N GLN A 120 48.00 -22.45 -75.50
CA GLN A 120 47.60 -21.06 -75.73
C GLN A 120 46.08 -20.86 -75.67
N LEU A 121 45.31 -21.74 -76.32
CA LEU A 121 43.84 -21.78 -76.24
C LEU A 121 43.35 -22.02 -74.80
N ALA A 122 44.03 -22.89 -74.06
CA ALA A 122 43.71 -23.17 -72.66
C ALA A 122 44.00 -21.97 -71.76
N THR A 123 45.09 -21.24 -71.96
CA THR A 123 45.36 -19.98 -71.25
C THR A 123 44.32 -18.92 -71.58
N GLU A 124 43.92 -18.79 -72.85
CA GLU A 124 42.89 -17.82 -73.26
C GLU A 124 41.52 -18.16 -72.65
N GLN A 125 41.15 -19.45 -72.60
CA GLN A 125 39.96 -19.89 -71.86
C GLN A 125 40.06 -19.62 -70.35
N ALA A 126 41.22 -19.88 -69.74
CA ALA A 126 41.42 -19.63 -68.31
C ALA A 126 41.34 -18.14 -67.95
N GLU A 127 41.88 -17.27 -68.80
CA GLU A 127 41.79 -15.81 -68.65
C GLU A 127 40.35 -15.31 -68.82
N SER A 128 39.59 -15.85 -69.80
CA SER A 128 38.17 -15.53 -69.98
C SER A 128 37.34 -15.94 -68.77
N LEU A 129 37.51 -17.18 -68.28
CA LEU A 129 36.80 -17.68 -67.10
C LEU A 129 37.17 -16.88 -65.84
N LEU A 130 38.42 -16.47 -65.69
CA LEU A 130 38.85 -15.64 -64.57
C LEU A 130 38.22 -14.23 -64.64
N GLY A 131 38.14 -13.65 -65.83
CA GLY A 131 37.48 -12.35 -66.05
C GLY A 131 35.98 -12.41 -65.75
N GLU A 132 35.30 -13.46 -66.20
CA GLU A 132 33.88 -13.72 -65.90
C GLU A 132 33.64 -13.93 -64.40
N ALA A 133 34.42 -14.80 -63.76
CA ALA A 133 34.34 -15.05 -62.32
C ALA A 133 34.64 -13.78 -61.50
N GLN A 134 35.60 -12.97 -61.94
CA GLN A 134 35.91 -11.70 -61.29
C GLN A 134 34.79 -10.66 -61.46
N ALA A 135 34.15 -10.61 -62.64
CA ALA A 135 33.01 -9.74 -62.89
C ALA A 135 31.78 -10.17 -62.08
N GLU A 136 31.51 -11.47 -61.99
CA GLU A 136 30.45 -12.03 -61.16
C GLU A 136 30.71 -11.74 -59.67
N ALA A 137 31.92 -11.98 -59.17
CA ALA A 137 32.28 -11.69 -57.78
C ALA A 137 32.19 -10.18 -57.44
N ARG A 138 32.39 -9.28 -58.41
CA ARG A 138 32.15 -7.84 -58.23
C ARG A 138 30.66 -7.54 -58.14
N ARG A 139 29.84 -8.09 -59.03
CA ARG A 139 28.37 -7.94 -58.98
C ARG A 139 27.80 -8.43 -57.66
N THR A 140 28.14 -9.65 -57.23
CA THR A 140 27.67 -10.20 -55.96
C THR A 140 28.11 -9.34 -54.76
N ARG A 141 29.33 -8.76 -54.78
CA ARG A 141 29.75 -7.83 -53.72
C ARG A 141 28.95 -6.54 -53.75
N GLU A 142 28.69 -5.97 -54.92
CA GLU A 142 27.90 -4.74 -55.04
C GLU A 142 26.47 -4.96 -54.58
N ASP A 143 25.84 -6.07 -54.99
CA ASP A 143 24.50 -6.46 -54.57
C ASP A 143 24.43 -6.66 -53.05
N ALA A 144 25.36 -7.44 -52.48
CA ALA A 144 25.44 -7.64 -51.02
C ALA A 144 25.70 -6.33 -50.26
N GLN A 145 26.51 -5.42 -50.81
CA GLN A 145 26.74 -4.11 -50.21
C GLN A 145 25.49 -3.21 -50.26
N ASN A 146 24.72 -3.27 -51.35
CA ASN A 146 23.49 -2.50 -51.49
C ASN A 146 22.41 -3.02 -50.55
N GLU A 147 22.25 -4.33 -50.43
CA GLU A 147 21.34 -4.96 -49.47
C GLU A 147 21.74 -4.65 -48.03
N ALA A 148 23.03 -4.72 -47.69
CA ALA A 148 23.55 -4.33 -46.38
C ALA A 148 23.27 -2.84 -46.06
N LYS A 149 23.42 -1.94 -47.03
CA LYS A 149 23.07 -0.52 -46.84
C LYS A 149 21.57 -0.34 -46.63
N GLN A 150 20.75 -0.99 -47.45
CA GLN A 150 19.30 -0.89 -47.35
C GLN A 150 18.77 -1.39 -46.00
N THR A 151 19.29 -2.53 -45.52
CA THR A 151 18.92 -3.09 -44.22
C THR A 151 19.36 -2.19 -43.07
N VAL A 152 20.57 -1.63 -43.12
CA VAL A 152 21.04 -0.65 -42.11
C VAL A 152 20.19 0.61 -42.12
N ASP A 153 19.84 1.14 -43.29
CA ASP A 153 18.99 2.34 -43.39
C ASP A 153 17.56 2.07 -42.92
N GLN A 154 17.02 0.88 -43.19
CA GLN A 154 15.73 0.46 -42.67
C GLN A 154 15.74 0.36 -41.14
N ALA A 155 16.73 -0.35 -40.58
CA ALA A 155 16.88 -0.47 -39.13
C ALA A 155 17.06 0.90 -38.45
N ARG A 156 17.77 1.84 -39.09
CA ARG A 156 17.91 3.22 -38.60
C ARG A 156 16.59 3.99 -38.61
N ARG A 157 15.78 3.84 -39.65
CA ARG A 157 14.45 4.47 -39.72
C ARG A 157 13.53 3.94 -38.63
N GLU A 158 13.45 2.62 -38.49
CA GLU A 158 12.63 1.97 -37.46
C GLU A 158 13.09 2.34 -36.05
N ALA A 159 14.41 2.36 -35.80
CA ALA A 159 14.94 2.83 -34.52
C ALA A 159 14.55 4.29 -34.25
N HIS A 160 14.61 5.16 -35.25
CA HIS A 160 14.22 6.56 -35.08
C HIS A 160 12.73 6.73 -34.80
N GLU A 161 11.88 5.98 -35.50
CA GLU A 161 10.43 5.93 -35.27
C GLU A 161 10.12 5.48 -33.83
N ILE A 162 10.70 4.36 -33.39
CA ILE A 162 10.52 3.84 -32.03
C ILE A 162 10.97 4.88 -31.00
N THR A 163 12.10 5.54 -31.20
CA THR A 163 12.58 6.57 -30.26
C THR A 163 11.66 7.79 -30.21
N THR A 164 11.09 8.19 -31.34
CA THR A 164 10.18 9.34 -31.43
C THR A 164 8.84 9.02 -30.79
N ASP A 165 8.31 7.83 -31.04
CA ASP A 165 7.09 7.32 -30.42
C ASP A 165 7.24 7.16 -28.90
N ALA A 166 8.35 6.57 -28.46
CA ALA A 166 8.66 6.42 -27.05
C ALA A 166 8.75 7.79 -26.36
N ARG A 167 9.40 8.77 -27.01
CA ARG A 167 9.50 10.13 -26.50
C ARG A 167 8.15 10.82 -26.41
N THR A 168 7.32 10.72 -27.45
CA THR A 168 5.98 11.32 -27.46
C THR A 168 5.09 10.69 -26.39
N LYS A 169 5.15 9.36 -26.22
CA LYS A 169 4.43 8.67 -25.14
C LYS A 169 4.90 9.10 -23.77
N ALA A 170 6.22 9.25 -23.57
CA ALA A 170 6.79 9.74 -22.32
C ALA A 170 6.34 11.18 -22.01
N GLU A 171 6.39 12.08 -22.99
CA GLU A 171 5.94 13.48 -22.83
C GLU A 171 4.43 13.55 -22.51
N ARG A 172 3.60 12.69 -23.13
CA ARG A 172 2.17 12.59 -22.80
C ARG A 172 1.94 12.12 -21.36
N VAL A 173 2.60 11.03 -20.95
CA VAL A 173 2.48 10.49 -19.60
C VAL A 173 2.99 11.49 -18.56
N GLU A 174 4.08 12.20 -18.85
CA GLU A 174 4.60 13.25 -17.98
C GLU A 174 3.61 14.41 -17.82
N SER A 175 2.99 14.86 -18.92
CA SER A 175 1.96 15.89 -18.89
C SER A 175 0.74 15.45 -18.06
N GLU A 176 0.24 14.25 -18.30
CA GLU A 176 -0.88 13.67 -17.53
C GLU A 176 -0.54 13.53 -16.04
N ALA A 177 0.67 13.06 -15.72
CA ALA A 177 1.15 12.94 -14.35
C ALA A 177 1.28 14.31 -13.67
N ARG A 178 1.79 15.32 -14.38
CA ARG A 178 1.88 16.70 -13.87
C ARG A 178 0.50 17.29 -13.56
N VAL A 179 -0.45 17.16 -14.49
CA VAL A 179 -1.84 17.63 -14.28
C VAL A 179 -2.51 16.89 -13.12
N ASN A 180 -2.32 15.57 -13.01
CA ASN A 180 -2.87 14.80 -11.91
C ASN A 180 -2.23 15.20 -10.57
N ALA A 181 -0.92 15.42 -10.53
CA ALA A 181 -0.22 15.89 -9.34
C ALA A 181 -0.71 17.28 -8.91
N GLU A 182 -0.90 18.21 -9.85
CA GLU A 182 -1.48 19.52 -9.57
C GLU A 182 -2.92 19.42 -9.05
N ARG A 183 -3.74 18.57 -9.65
CA ARG A 183 -5.11 18.30 -9.19
C ARG A 183 -5.12 17.79 -7.75
N VAL A 184 -4.30 16.79 -7.42
CA VAL A 184 -4.21 16.22 -6.06
C VAL A 184 -3.68 17.26 -5.07
N ARG A 185 -2.70 18.09 -5.46
CA ARG A 185 -2.19 19.18 -4.59
C ARG A 185 -3.28 20.21 -4.31
N ASN A 186 -4.03 20.62 -5.32
CA ASN A 186 -5.11 21.60 -5.15
C ASN A 186 -6.25 21.02 -4.29
N GLU A 187 -6.61 19.75 -4.50
CA GLU A 187 -7.62 19.06 -3.70
C GLU A 187 -7.16 18.92 -2.23
N ALA A 188 -5.90 18.56 -2.00
CA ALA A 188 -5.33 18.48 -0.65
C ALA A 188 -5.30 19.85 0.04
N ALA A 189 -4.91 20.91 -0.68
CA ALA A 189 -4.91 22.28 -0.16
C ALA A 189 -6.32 22.77 0.18
N ALA A 190 -7.31 22.47 -0.67
CA ALA A 190 -8.72 22.79 -0.40
C ALA A 190 -9.23 22.07 0.85
N LYS A 191 -8.99 20.75 0.96
CA LYS A 191 -9.37 19.97 2.15
C LYS A 191 -8.69 20.47 3.42
N ALA A 192 -7.40 20.83 3.36
CA ALA A 192 -6.70 21.40 4.49
C ALA A 192 -7.34 22.72 4.95
N SER A 193 -7.67 23.60 3.99
CA SER A 193 -8.35 24.87 4.28
C SER A 193 -9.75 24.65 4.88
N ASP A 194 -10.50 23.64 4.42
CA ASP A 194 -11.82 23.31 4.96
C ASP A 194 -11.74 22.80 6.39
N VAL A 195 -10.79 21.89 6.67
CA VAL A 195 -10.55 21.37 8.03
C VAL A 195 -10.10 22.49 8.96
N GLU A 196 -9.25 23.41 8.51
CA GLU A 196 -8.82 24.55 9.32
C GLU A 196 -9.97 25.51 9.63
N ARG A 197 -10.85 25.76 8.65
CA ARG A 197 -12.07 26.53 8.86
C ARG A 197 -13.01 25.85 9.86
N GLU A 198 -13.25 24.55 9.69
CA GLU A 198 -14.10 23.79 10.62
C GLU A 198 -13.52 23.75 12.03
N ALA A 199 -12.20 23.58 12.17
CA ALA A 199 -11.53 23.63 13.47
C ALA A 199 -11.66 25.01 14.13
N ALA A 200 -11.54 26.10 13.36
CA ALA A 200 -11.73 27.45 13.87
C ALA A 200 -13.18 27.74 14.29
N GLU A 201 -14.15 27.27 13.50
CA GLU A 201 -15.59 27.35 13.81
C GLU A 201 -15.91 26.58 15.10
N ARG A 202 -15.49 25.31 15.19
CA ARG A 202 -15.67 24.47 16.40
C ARG A 202 -15.01 25.10 17.62
N ARG A 203 -13.78 25.60 17.48
CA ARG A 203 -13.07 26.29 18.56
C ARG A 203 -13.88 27.48 19.08
N THR A 204 -14.42 28.30 18.18
CA THR A 204 -15.23 29.47 18.54
C THR A 204 -16.55 29.07 19.21
N ALA A 205 -17.20 28.02 18.70
CA ALA A 205 -18.41 27.46 19.30
C ALA A 205 -18.16 26.95 20.73
N LEU A 206 -17.11 26.14 20.94
CA LEU A 206 -16.74 25.62 22.26
C LEU A 206 -16.38 26.73 23.23
N PHE A 207 -15.68 27.78 22.79
CA PHE A 207 -15.40 28.93 23.66
C PHE A 207 -16.67 29.69 24.04
N THR A 208 -17.60 29.85 23.10
CA THR A 208 -18.89 30.49 23.38
C THR A 208 -19.70 29.67 24.38
N GLU A 209 -19.71 28.35 24.25
CA GLU A 209 -20.36 27.43 25.19
C GLU A 209 -19.71 27.50 26.58
N LEU A 210 -18.38 27.40 26.67
CA LEU A 210 -17.66 27.53 27.92
C LEU A 210 -17.88 28.90 28.59
N GLU A 211 -18.02 29.97 27.82
CA GLU A 211 -18.38 31.29 28.35
C GLU A 211 -19.78 31.32 28.95
N GLN A 212 -20.76 30.69 28.29
CA GLN A 212 -22.13 30.56 28.78
C GLN A 212 -22.20 29.72 30.06
N GLU A 213 -21.51 28.57 30.09
CA GLU A 213 -21.43 27.74 31.29
C GLU A 213 -20.78 28.49 32.45
N ARG A 214 -19.69 29.20 32.17
CA ARG A 214 -19.00 30.04 33.15
C ARG A 214 -19.90 31.13 33.71
N ASP A 215 -20.71 31.77 32.87
CA ASP A 215 -21.64 32.81 33.32
C ASP A 215 -22.83 32.24 34.10
N THR A 216 -23.31 31.07 33.72
CA THR A 216 -24.32 30.31 34.47
C THR A 216 -23.80 29.94 35.85
N LEU A 217 -22.59 29.36 35.94
CA LEU A 217 -21.97 29.01 37.21
C LEU A 217 -21.72 30.25 38.09
N LYS A 218 -21.29 31.37 37.48
CA LYS A 218 -21.17 32.66 38.20
C LYS A 218 -22.51 33.14 38.75
N ALA A 219 -23.61 32.96 38.00
CA ALA A 219 -24.94 33.31 38.47
C ALA A 219 -25.37 32.43 39.64
N SER A 220 -25.21 31.11 39.56
CA SER A 220 -25.52 30.18 40.65
C SER A 220 -24.71 30.47 41.92
N VAL A 221 -23.43 30.85 41.78
CA VAL A 221 -22.60 31.26 42.93
C VAL A 221 -23.12 32.54 43.58
N ARG A 222 -23.64 33.50 42.80
CA ARG A 222 -24.28 34.71 43.37
C ARG A 222 -25.56 34.37 44.11
N GLU A 223 -26.42 33.57 43.49
CA GLU A 223 -27.67 33.10 44.11
C GLU A 223 -27.42 32.37 45.43
N LEU A 224 -26.42 31.47 45.47
CA LEU A 224 -26.08 30.73 46.68
C LEU A 224 -25.56 31.64 47.81
N ARG A 225 -24.83 32.71 47.47
CA ARG A 225 -24.37 33.72 48.45
C ARG A 225 -25.50 34.61 48.95
N GLU A 226 -26.43 34.98 48.08
CA GLU A 226 -27.63 35.72 48.46
C GLU A 226 -28.51 34.88 49.39
N PHE A 227 -28.73 33.60 49.05
CA PHE A 227 -29.42 32.64 49.91
C PHE A 227 -28.71 32.47 51.25
N GLU A 228 -27.38 32.35 51.27
CA GLU A 228 -26.61 32.26 52.52
C GLU A 228 -26.79 33.52 53.39
N ALA A 229 -26.72 34.70 52.79
CA ALA A 229 -26.88 35.96 53.50
C ALA A 229 -28.29 36.12 54.09
N GLU A 230 -29.32 35.78 53.32
CA GLU A 230 -30.72 35.79 53.77
C GLU A 230 -30.97 34.73 54.87
N TYR A 231 -30.44 33.52 54.70
CA TYR A 231 -30.51 32.46 55.71
C TYR A 231 -29.84 32.89 57.01
N ARG A 232 -28.63 33.44 56.95
CA ARG A 232 -27.93 33.95 58.15
C ARG A 232 -28.72 35.06 58.83
N ARG A 233 -29.31 35.99 58.06
CA ARG A 233 -30.13 37.09 58.58
C ARG A 233 -31.39 36.55 59.27
N THR A 234 -32.15 35.70 58.59
CA THR A 234 -33.41 35.13 59.10
C THR A 234 -33.16 34.23 60.31
N PHE A 235 -32.12 33.40 60.28
CA PHE A 235 -31.72 32.56 61.42
C PHE A 235 -31.29 33.40 62.63
N THR A 236 -30.50 34.45 62.42
CA THR A 236 -30.11 35.37 63.50
C THR A 236 -31.33 36.06 64.10
N GLN A 237 -32.26 36.52 63.26
CA GLN A 237 -33.51 37.14 63.70
C GLN A 237 -34.38 36.16 64.50
N GLN A 238 -34.52 34.91 64.03
CA GLN A 238 -35.27 33.87 64.75
C GLN A 238 -34.64 33.56 66.11
N LEU A 239 -33.31 33.45 66.19
CA LEU A 239 -32.61 33.26 67.46
C LEU A 239 -32.78 34.46 68.41
N GLN A 240 -32.74 35.69 67.89
CA GLN A 240 -33.01 36.89 68.67
C GLN A 240 -34.45 36.89 69.20
N GLU A 241 -35.44 36.59 68.36
CA GLU A 241 -36.85 36.48 68.79
C GLU A 241 -37.05 35.38 69.85
N GLN A 242 -36.37 34.24 69.71
CA GLN A 242 -36.42 33.17 70.71
C GLN A 242 -35.78 33.61 72.03
N LEU A 243 -34.66 34.32 71.99
CA LEU A 243 -33.99 34.87 73.17
C LEU A 243 -34.86 35.93 73.86
N ASP A 244 -35.47 36.84 73.09
CA ASP A 244 -36.38 37.86 73.60
C ASP A 244 -37.61 37.25 74.24
N ARG A 245 -38.16 36.16 73.70
CA ARG A 245 -39.26 35.41 74.34
C ARG A 245 -38.85 34.82 75.68
N VAL A 246 -37.67 34.21 75.77
CA VAL A 246 -37.16 33.62 77.04
C VAL A 246 -36.81 34.70 78.07
N THR A 247 -36.30 35.85 77.61
CA THR A 247 -35.90 36.96 78.50
C THR A 247 -37.11 37.81 78.93
N GLY A 248 -38.07 38.00 78.03
CA GLY A 248 -39.30 38.75 78.24
C GLY A 248 -40.42 37.93 78.88
N SER A 249 -40.32 36.59 78.89
CA SER A 249 -41.09 35.77 79.82
C SER A 249 -40.54 35.99 81.22
N THR A 250 -41.06 36.99 81.92
CA THR A 250 -41.02 37.01 83.39
C THR A 250 -41.61 35.69 83.85
N ALA A 251 -40.78 34.81 84.37
CA ALA A 251 -41.19 33.55 84.99
C ALA A 251 -41.88 33.85 86.33
N GLU A 252 -43.05 34.49 86.27
CA GLU A 252 -44.01 34.50 87.36
C GLU A 252 -45.23 33.70 86.89
N PRO A 253 -45.45 32.49 87.42
CA PRO A 253 -46.73 31.84 87.28
C PRO A 253 -47.73 32.64 88.12
N SER A 254 -48.57 33.44 87.48
CA SER A 254 -49.81 33.91 88.11
C SER A 254 -50.70 32.69 88.37
N GLY A 255 -50.62 32.15 89.60
CA GLY A 255 -51.34 30.95 90.07
C GLY A 255 -52.87 31.04 89.92
N SER A 256 -53.65 29.97 90.09
CA SER A 256 -53.41 28.67 90.73
C SER A 256 -54.22 27.56 90.02
N PRO A 257 -53.91 26.25 90.22
CA PRO A 257 -54.64 25.17 89.56
C PRO A 257 -56.10 25.12 90.01
N VAL A 258 -57.01 25.13 89.02
CA VAL A 258 -58.46 24.93 89.16
C VAL A 258 -58.70 23.47 89.53
N LEU A 259 -58.60 23.12 90.81
CA LEU A 259 -58.87 21.76 91.31
C LEU A 259 -59.45 21.77 92.74
N LEU A 260 -60.11 22.86 93.14
CA LEU A 260 -60.73 23.01 94.47
C LEU A 260 -62.12 23.68 94.44
N ASP A 261 -62.85 23.57 93.31
CA ASP A 261 -64.28 23.87 93.25
C ASP A 261 -64.98 22.67 92.60
N GLU A 262 -64.92 21.53 93.27
CA GLU A 262 -65.78 20.38 93.01
C GLU A 262 -66.71 20.28 94.21
N ASP A 263 -67.97 20.72 94.02
CA ASP A 263 -69.19 20.12 94.56
C ASP A 263 -70.39 21.05 94.31
N ALA A 264 -71.11 20.80 93.21
CA ALA A 264 -72.57 20.78 93.15
C ALA A 264 -72.98 20.50 91.69
N ASP A 265 -73.42 19.26 91.42
CA ASP A 265 -74.74 18.91 90.87
C ASP A 265 -75.26 19.78 89.72
N ASP A 266 -75.79 19.31 88.60
CA ASP A 266 -76.27 18.02 88.09
C ASP A 266 -76.76 18.35 86.65
N ASP A 267 -77.21 17.35 85.90
CA ASP A 267 -77.84 17.41 84.56
C ASP A 267 -76.87 17.45 83.36
N ALA A 268 -76.39 16.32 82.82
CA ALA A 268 -77.09 15.25 82.10
C ALA A 268 -77.32 15.55 80.60
N GLU A 269 -76.75 14.65 79.78
CA GLU A 269 -77.25 14.15 78.48
C GLU A 269 -77.24 15.14 77.28
N ASP A 270 -76.91 14.80 76.03
CA ASP A 270 -76.48 13.59 75.32
C ASP A 270 -76.20 14.04 73.86
N GLU A 271 -75.67 13.12 73.05
CA GLU A 271 -75.74 13.05 71.58
C GLU A 271 -74.53 13.54 70.76
N SER A 272 -73.66 12.57 70.48
CA SER A 272 -73.13 12.38 69.12
C SER A 272 -74.28 12.10 68.13
N PRO A 273 -74.16 12.40 66.82
CA PRO A 273 -73.67 11.31 65.96
C PRO A 273 -72.86 11.73 64.72
N ALA A 274 -71.99 10.80 64.34
CA ALA A 274 -71.61 10.38 62.99
C ALA A 274 -71.94 11.27 61.76
N GLY A 275 -70.88 11.54 60.98
CA GLY A 275 -70.90 11.27 59.53
C GLY A 275 -70.97 12.46 58.59
N ARG A 276 -69.82 12.81 57.98
CA ARG A 276 -69.68 13.40 56.63
C ARG A 276 -68.20 13.32 56.22
N ARG A 277 -67.80 12.28 55.48
CA ARG A 277 -67.54 12.30 54.02
C ARG A 277 -66.92 13.61 53.49
N GLY A 278 -65.66 13.48 53.09
CA GLY A 278 -65.11 14.10 51.88
C GLY A 278 -64.36 15.41 52.08
N HIS A 279 -63.03 15.35 52.03
CA HIS A 279 -62.24 16.19 51.12
C HIS A 279 -60.80 15.69 50.98
N GLU A 280 -60.51 15.23 49.76
CA GLU A 280 -59.29 15.42 48.97
C GLU A 280 -57.96 15.71 49.70
N GLN A 281 -57.05 14.74 49.63
CA GLN A 281 -55.65 15.01 49.33
C GLN A 281 -55.18 14.08 48.20
N PRO A 282 -54.77 14.59 47.03
CA PRO A 282 -53.87 13.85 46.16
C PRO A 282 -52.44 14.09 46.65
N SER A 283 -51.86 13.10 47.33
CA SER A 283 -50.41 13.01 47.46
C SER A 283 -49.80 12.81 46.08
N SER A 284 -49.43 13.91 45.45
CA SER A 284 -48.65 13.93 44.21
C SER A 284 -47.19 13.63 44.55
N THR A 285 -46.86 12.35 44.70
CA THR A 285 -45.51 11.86 44.48
C THR A 285 -45.49 11.20 43.10
N PRO A 286 -44.88 11.80 42.07
CA PRO A 286 -44.74 11.12 40.79
C PRO A 286 -43.82 9.90 40.94
N ARG A 287 -44.34 8.73 40.56
CA ARG A 287 -43.57 7.48 40.45
C ARG A 287 -42.44 7.67 39.44
N LEU A 288 -41.25 7.22 39.82
CA LEU A 288 -40.00 7.16 39.04
C LEU A 288 -40.08 6.43 37.68
N ASP A 289 -41.25 5.94 37.26
CA ASP A 289 -41.43 5.18 36.00
C ASP A 289 -41.49 6.04 34.74
N ALA A 290 -41.64 7.37 34.86
CA ALA A 290 -41.73 8.27 33.70
C ALA A 290 -40.37 8.74 33.15
N LEU A 291 -39.25 8.49 33.84
CA LEU A 291 -37.91 9.00 33.44
C LEU A 291 -37.00 7.96 32.79
N ILE A 292 -37.39 6.68 32.74
CA ILE A 292 -36.55 5.60 32.18
C ILE A 292 -36.95 5.21 30.76
N ARG A 293 -38.11 5.66 30.26
CA ARG A 293 -38.61 5.25 28.94
C ARG A 293 -38.32 6.21 27.79
N ASP A 294 -37.66 7.34 28.06
CA ASP A 294 -37.37 8.36 27.04
C ASP A 294 -35.87 8.47 26.70
N ASN A 295 -35.09 7.43 27.02
CA ASN A 295 -33.69 7.35 26.63
C ASN A 295 -33.32 5.92 26.18
N SER A 296 -33.92 5.50 25.06
CA SER A 296 -33.49 4.36 24.22
C SER A 296 -34.03 4.52 22.81
#